data_AF-A0A7Y5FB96-F1
#
_entry.id   AF-A0A7Y5FB96-F1
#
_cell.length_a   1.000
_cell.length_b   1.000
_cell.length_c   1.000
_cell.angle_alpha   90.00
_cell.angle_beta   90.00
_cell.angle_gamma   90.00
#
_symmetry.space_group_name_H-M   'P 1'
#
loop_
_entity.id
_entity.type
_entity.pdbx_description
1 polymer ?
#
loop_
_entity_poly.entity_id
_entity_poly.type
_entity_poly.pdbx_seq_one_letter_code
_entity_poly.pdbx_strand_id
1 'polypeptide(L)'
;MIAFCPPGTPAFADSSFGDPAPVNTNADSDVELDGNPSVASDGAGNLVTVWTSVNLQDNGIGNDGDIFAAYSSDGGANWSDPIAITTDDAADQGPAVATDGAGNWVVAWSSDNDLGGVIGIDYDILFSRSTDNGQTWSAPTFLNSLAPTSNAGDFDITVVAGGPDLFIAAWSSNANVGTGTDNEIHYSRSKNGGGSWSDEAALNPDASSDATKYDQMPALASDGAGNWVALWLGDGQDSIYDVLSARSTNDGKSWKNQTTAGSGSGKPSITTDELGNWAAVWHLLDPAKGLADDDNDIVVARSTDNGDSWSTPDFVNSEADSDAHNDYKPSIATDANGRWIAVWASTNPLNGDPAADFDIHTARSTDNGATWTNTKQLHNNAATDLGSDTNPVIVNKGDDDWFVGWESYEPFTDLGSDADILSVRAFPSTYTITNPNGGEEWKIGKKGTIQWDSSESLGKVKLILLKGGVEITTIKSKTKDKGEFKWEVPAGVGTGNNFRVRIEQKNDSNNADESDANFTIKSGKSAK
;
A
#
# COMPACT_ATOMS: atom_id res chain seq x y z
N MET A 1 45.29 0.25 -11.00
CA MET A 1 44.49 -0.69 -10.19
C MET A 1 43.11 -0.70 -10.78
N ILE A 2 42.71 -1.81 -11.40
CA ILE A 2 41.35 -2.00 -11.90
C ILE A 2 40.54 -2.42 -10.68
N ALA A 3 39.60 -1.59 -10.26
CA ALA A 3 38.69 -1.91 -9.17
C ALA A 3 37.76 -3.03 -9.67
N PHE A 4 37.83 -4.18 -9.02
CA PHE A 4 36.83 -5.24 -9.17
C PHE A 4 35.54 -4.72 -8.53
N CYS A 5 34.48 -4.66 -9.31
CA CYS A 5 33.12 -4.66 -8.78
C CYS A 5 32.98 -5.93 -7.89
N PRO A 6 32.45 -5.84 -6.66
CA PRO A 6 32.13 -7.04 -5.90
C PRO A 6 31.14 -7.89 -6.72
N PRO A 7 31.15 -9.22 -6.59
CA PRO A 7 30.05 -10.02 -7.13
C PRO A 7 28.75 -9.46 -6.54
N GLY A 8 27.82 -9.10 -7.43
CA GLY A 8 26.50 -8.63 -7.02
C GLY A 8 25.89 -9.61 -6.03
N THR A 9 25.26 -9.07 -4.99
CA THR A 9 24.22 -9.79 -4.28
C THR A 9 23.32 -10.48 -5.31
N PRO A 10 22.93 -11.75 -5.13
CA PRO A 10 21.97 -12.36 -6.03
C PRO A 10 20.77 -11.44 -6.13
N ALA A 11 20.37 -11.06 -7.35
CA ALA A 11 19.06 -10.46 -7.55
C ALA A 11 18.06 -11.45 -6.95
N PHE A 12 17.32 -11.02 -5.92
CA PHE A 12 16.23 -11.85 -5.42
C PHE A 12 15.23 -12.01 -6.56
N ALA A 13 14.74 -13.23 -6.76
CA ALA A 13 13.62 -13.46 -7.65
C ALA A 13 12.42 -12.74 -7.06
N ASP A 14 11.89 -11.79 -7.81
CA ASP A 14 10.78 -10.95 -7.38
C ASP A 14 9.49 -11.76 -7.33
N SER A 15 8.72 -11.63 -6.26
CA SER A 15 7.39 -12.21 -6.19
C SER A 15 6.49 -11.71 -7.33
N SER A 16 5.58 -12.56 -7.80
CA SER A 16 4.52 -12.14 -8.72
C SER A 16 3.21 -12.00 -7.95
N PHE A 17 2.40 -11.02 -8.29
CA PHE A 17 1.05 -10.89 -7.76
C PHE A 17 0.07 -11.73 -8.59
N GLY A 18 -0.90 -12.34 -7.91
CA GLY A 18 -1.96 -13.12 -8.54
C GLY A 18 -3.07 -12.26 -9.15
N ASP A 19 -4.18 -12.91 -9.48
CA ASP A 19 -5.40 -12.22 -9.90
C ASP A 19 -6.18 -11.72 -8.66
N PRO A 20 -6.90 -10.58 -8.77
CA PRO A 20 -7.68 -10.03 -7.67
C PRO A 20 -8.79 -10.97 -7.17
N ALA A 21 -9.06 -10.90 -5.88
CA ALA A 21 -10.19 -11.56 -5.23
C ALA A 21 -10.78 -10.70 -4.10
N PRO A 22 -12.10 -10.75 -3.88
CA PRO A 22 -12.76 -10.00 -2.80
C PRO A 22 -12.27 -10.47 -1.43
N VAL A 23 -12.20 -9.53 -0.47
CA VAL A 23 -11.76 -9.80 0.91
C VAL A 23 -12.90 -10.21 1.85
N ASN A 24 -14.13 -10.25 1.36
CA ASN A 24 -15.28 -10.72 2.10
C ASN A 24 -16.14 -11.65 1.21
N THR A 25 -17.05 -12.41 1.83
CA THR A 25 -17.81 -13.47 1.15
C THR A 25 -19.11 -13.00 0.51
N ASN A 26 -19.51 -11.75 0.71
CA ASN A 26 -20.77 -11.17 0.24
C ASN A 26 -20.60 -10.07 -0.80
N ALA A 27 -19.37 -9.65 -1.14
CA ALA A 27 -19.05 -8.70 -2.19
C ALA A 27 -19.81 -8.97 -3.51
N ASP A 28 -20.09 -10.24 -3.83
CA ASP A 28 -20.84 -10.61 -5.04
C ASP A 28 -22.36 -10.39 -4.95
N SER A 29 -22.87 -10.06 -3.78
CA SER A 29 -24.28 -10.18 -3.42
C SER A 29 -24.86 -8.99 -2.65
N ASP A 30 -24.01 -8.16 -2.05
CA ASP A 30 -24.45 -6.94 -1.41
C ASP A 30 -24.59 -5.80 -2.43
N VAL A 31 -24.92 -4.61 -1.91
CA VAL A 31 -25.18 -3.40 -2.70
C VAL A 31 -24.52 -2.20 -2.02
N GLU A 32 -23.56 -2.47 -1.15
CA GLU A 32 -22.96 -1.55 -0.21
C GLU A 32 -21.68 -0.97 -0.81
N LEU A 33 -21.38 0.28 -0.51
CA LEU A 33 -20.12 0.89 -0.93
C LEU A 33 -19.09 0.64 0.17
N ASP A 34 -18.26 -0.37 -0.03
CA ASP A 34 -17.11 -0.68 0.80
C ASP A 34 -15.90 0.15 0.36
N GLY A 35 -15.39 0.99 1.27
CA GLY A 35 -14.31 1.92 0.96
C GLY A 35 -13.35 2.20 2.12
N ASN A 36 -12.25 2.87 1.79
CA ASN A 36 -11.17 3.22 2.74
C ASN A 36 -10.64 2.03 3.56
N PRO A 37 -10.15 0.95 2.91
CA PRO A 37 -9.69 -0.23 3.62
C PRO A 37 -8.43 0.05 4.45
N SER A 38 -8.29 -0.69 5.54
CA SER A 38 -7.05 -0.83 6.31
C SER A 38 -6.83 -2.30 6.63
N VAL A 39 -5.58 -2.78 6.52
CA VAL A 39 -5.23 -4.18 6.77
C VAL A 39 -4.03 -4.28 7.69
N ALA A 40 -4.03 -5.28 8.56
CA ALA A 40 -2.90 -5.65 9.40
C ALA A 40 -2.64 -7.17 9.34
N SER A 41 -1.37 -7.57 9.49
CA SER A 41 -0.97 -8.97 9.61
C SER A 41 -0.14 -9.18 10.86
N ASP A 42 -0.28 -10.36 11.48
CA ASP A 42 0.57 -10.78 12.59
C ASP A 42 1.86 -11.51 12.14
N GLY A 43 2.08 -11.66 10.83
CA GLY A 43 3.20 -12.42 10.26
C GLY A 43 3.14 -13.93 10.51
N ALA A 44 2.07 -14.44 11.11
CA ALA A 44 1.84 -15.86 11.40
C ALA A 44 0.71 -16.46 10.54
N GLY A 45 0.29 -15.73 9.51
CA GLY A 45 -0.77 -16.13 8.57
C GLY A 45 -2.15 -15.57 8.93
N ASN A 46 -2.29 -14.82 10.03
CA ASN A 46 -3.53 -14.11 10.31
C ASN A 46 -3.50 -12.71 9.69
N LEU A 47 -4.61 -12.32 9.10
CA LEU A 47 -4.87 -10.97 8.63
C LEU A 47 -6.23 -10.51 9.12
N VAL A 48 -6.33 -9.23 9.39
CA VAL A 48 -7.60 -8.54 9.60
C VAL A 48 -7.63 -7.35 8.66
N THR A 49 -8.70 -7.25 7.89
CA THR A 49 -9.01 -6.07 7.08
C THR A 49 -10.26 -5.41 7.64
N VAL A 50 -10.29 -4.09 7.62
CA VAL A 50 -11.41 -3.26 8.06
C VAL A 50 -11.71 -2.21 7.01
N TRP A 51 -12.96 -1.78 6.89
CA TRP A 51 -13.39 -0.80 5.89
C TRP A 51 -14.63 -0.04 6.38
N THR A 52 -14.90 1.09 5.74
CA THR A 52 -16.17 1.81 5.88
C THR A 52 -17.15 1.22 4.87
N SER A 53 -18.34 0.81 5.30
CA SER A 53 -19.43 0.40 4.41
C SER A 53 -20.55 1.44 4.46
N VAL A 54 -21.14 1.77 3.31
CA VAL A 54 -22.30 2.67 3.22
C VAL A 54 -23.38 2.03 2.35
N ASN A 55 -24.59 1.87 2.87
CA ASN A 55 -25.71 1.33 2.10
C ASN A 55 -26.64 2.43 1.55
N LEU A 56 -26.50 2.77 0.28
CA LEU A 56 -27.35 3.79 -0.36
C LEU A 56 -28.82 3.37 -0.56
N GLN A 57 -29.18 2.12 -0.23
CA GLN A 57 -30.50 1.53 -0.50
C GLN A 57 -31.30 1.15 0.75
N ASP A 58 -30.81 1.44 1.96
CA ASP A 58 -31.54 1.32 3.26
C ASP A 58 -31.98 -0.13 3.60
N ASN A 59 -31.01 -1.05 3.70
CA ASN A 59 -31.24 -2.47 4.05
C ASN A 59 -30.77 -2.88 5.46
N GLY A 60 -30.50 -1.93 6.36
CA GLY A 60 -30.28 -2.22 7.79
C GLY A 60 -29.04 -1.59 8.44
N ILE A 61 -28.15 -0.99 7.66
CA ILE A 61 -26.96 -0.23 8.10
C ILE A 61 -27.04 1.27 7.74
N GLY A 62 -28.22 1.74 7.35
CA GLY A 62 -28.44 3.15 7.03
C GLY A 62 -27.64 3.68 5.83
N ASN A 63 -27.63 5.01 5.70
CA ASN A 63 -26.90 5.74 4.66
C ASN A 63 -25.72 6.55 5.22
N ASP A 64 -25.46 6.33 6.51
CA ASP A 64 -24.27 6.62 7.28
C ASP A 64 -23.21 5.55 7.01
N GLY A 65 -21.95 5.89 7.31
CA GLY A 65 -20.85 4.94 7.16
C GLY A 65 -20.74 4.09 8.42
N ASP A 66 -20.56 2.79 8.26
CA ASP A 66 -20.36 1.83 9.34
C ASP A 66 -19.02 1.11 9.19
N ILE A 67 -18.43 0.65 10.30
CA ILE A 67 -17.17 -0.08 10.28
C ILE A 67 -17.41 -1.57 10.24
N PHE A 68 -16.82 -2.21 9.22
CA PHE A 68 -16.82 -3.65 9.05
C PHE A 68 -15.42 -4.23 9.14
N ALA A 69 -15.36 -5.53 9.44
CA ALA A 69 -14.13 -6.30 9.46
C ALA A 69 -14.31 -7.67 8.81
N ALA A 70 -13.24 -8.20 8.25
CA ALA A 70 -13.09 -9.60 7.90
C ALA A 70 -11.73 -10.09 8.37
N TYR A 71 -11.64 -11.39 8.66
CA TYR A 71 -10.38 -12.01 9.06
C TYR A 71 -10.03 -13.19 8.16
N SER A 72 -8.72 -13.41 8.02
CA SER A 72 -8.13 -14.57 7.37
C SER A 72 -7.16 -15.25 8.33
N SER A 73 -7.05 -16.57 8.24
CA SER A 73 -6.11 -17.39 9.01
C SER A 73 -5.16 -18.22 8.14
N ASP A 74 -5.16 -17.97 6.83
CA ASP A 74 -4.36 -18.68 5.83
C ASP A 74 -3.62 -17.72 4.88
N GLY A 75 -3.24 -16.56 5.40
CA GLY A 75 -2.43 -15.58 4.69
C GLY A 75 -3.20 -14.85 3.59
N GLY A 76 -4.52 -14.69 3.74
CA GLY A 76 -5.42 -14.00 2.82
C GLY A 76 -5.93 -14.89 1.68
N ALA A 77 -5.86 -16.22 1.83
CA ALA A 77 -6.35 -17.13 0.80
C ALA A 77 -7.86 -17.31 0.87
N ASN A 78 -8.40 -17.30 2.08
CA ASN A 78 -9.82 -17.31 2.37
C ASN A 78 -10.13 -16.29 3.47
N TRP A 79 -11.33 -15.72 3.40
CA TRP A 79 -11.82 -14.71 4.33
C TRP A 79 -13.12 -15.15 5.00
N SER A 80 -13.41 -14.58 6.16
CA SER A 80 -14.70 -14.72 6.84
C SER A 80 -15.79 -13.93 6.12
N ASP A 81 -17.04 -14.21 6.48
CA ASP A 81 -18.13 -13.26 6.25
C ASP A 81 -17.81 -11.92 6.97
N PRO A 82 -18.35 -10.77 6.50
CA PRO A 82 -18.16 -9.51 7.20
C PRO A 82 -18.72 -9.57 8.62
N ILE A 83 -18.00 -8.91 9.50
CA ILE A 83 -18.35 -8.70 10.89
C ILE A 83 -18.57 -7.22 11.05
N ALA A 84 -19.82 -6.81 11.26
CA ALA A 84 -20.15 -5.45 11.60
C ALA A 84 -19.59 -5.11 13.00
N ILE A 85 -18.76 -4.07 13.07
CA ILE A 85 -18.26 -3.50 14.33
C ILE A 85 -19.24 -2.42 14.80
N THR A 86 -19.77 -1.64 13.87
CA THR A 86 -20.86 -0.68 14.07
C THR A 86 -21.98 -0.93 13.06
N THR A 87 -23.21 -0.57 13.45
CA THR A 87 -24.45 -0.62 12.65
C THR A 87 -25.45 0.40 13.21
N ASP A 88 -24.95 1.52 13.71
CA ASP A 88 -25.79 2.51 14.39
C ASP A 88 -26.32 3.55 13.42
N ASP A 89 -26.65 4.77 13.86
CA ASP A 89 -27.15 5.83 12.97
C ASP A 89 -26.09 6.95 12.81
N ALA A 90 -24.87 6.71 13.33
CA ALA A 90 -23.76 7.67 13.33
C ALA A 90 -22.84 7.44 12.13
N ALA A 91 -22.22 8.50 11.66
CA ALA A 91 -21.22 8.41 10.60
C ALA A 91 -19.89 7.93 11.17
N ASP A 92 -19.61 6.63 11.03
CA ASP A 92 -18.31 6.04 11.29
C ASP A 92 -17.46 5.97 10.01
N GLN A 93 -16.21 6.45 10.07
CA GLN A 93 -15.39 6.55 8.86
C GLN A 93 -13.88 6.48 9.11
N GLY A 94 -13.17 6.05 8.06
CA GLY A 94 -11.72 6.04 7.98
C GLY A 94 -11.06 5.12 9.01
N PRO A 95 -11.41 3.82 9.05
CA PRO A 95 -10.88 2.91 10.04
C PRO A 95 -9.38 2.64 9.83
N ALA A 96 -8.66 2.46 10.94
CA ALA A 96 -7.29 1.99 10.96
C ALA A 96 -7.19 0.78 11.88
N VAL A 97 -6.55 -0.30 11.41
CA VAL A 97 -6.33 -1.53 12.19
C VAL A 97 -4.84 -1.80 12.43
N ALA A 98 -4.51 -2.28 13.63
CA ALA A 98 -3.17 -2.75 13.96
C ALA A 98 -3.20 -3.99 14.86
N THR A 99 -2.11 -4.76 14.83
CA THR A 99 -1.87 -5.90 15.72
C THR A 99 -0.50 -5.80 16.35
N ASP A 100 -0.38 -6.27 17.59
CA ASP A 100 0.92 -6.40 18.28
C ASP A 100 1.63 -7.73 17.99
N GLY A 101 1.05 -8.57 17.12
CA GLY A 101 1.55 -9.91 16.81
C GLY A 101 1.39 -10.93 17.94
N ALA A 102 0.83 -10.53 19.09
CA ALA A 102 0.60 -11.38 20.26
C ALA A 102 -0.88 -11.77 20.42
N GLY A 103 -1.69 -11.54 19.38
CA GLY A 103 -3.13 -11.85 19.34
C GLY A 103 -4.02 -10.69 19.76
N ASN A 104 -3.47 -9.49 19.98
CA ASN A 104 -4.26 -8.29 20.24
C ASN A 104 -4.41 -7.47 18.98
N TRP A 105 -5.65 -7.13 18.64
CA TRP A 105 -5.99 -6.36 17.46
C TRP A 105 -6.82 -5.15 17.87
N VAL A 106 -6.46 -3.97 17.38
CA VAL A 106 -7.18 -2.72 17.64
C VAL A 106 -7.65 -2.17 16.31
N VAL A 107 -8.92 -1.80 16.24
CA VAL A 107 -9.47 -0.95 15.19
C VAL A 107 -9.91 0.38 15.81
N ALA A 108 -9.60 1.49 15.16
CA ALA A 108 -10.03 2.83 15.55
C ALA A 108 -10.54 3.60 14.33
N TRP A 109 -11.52 4.47 14.53
CA TRP A 109 -12.21 5.21 13.47
C TRP A 109 -12.71 6.56 14.00
N SER A 110 -13.10 7.46 13.09
CA SER A 110 -13.74 8.74 13.46
C SER A 110 -15.27 8.54 13.46
N SER A 111 -15.98 9.03 14.47
CA SER A 111 -17.41 8.80 14.66
C SER A 111 -18.11 10.02 15.26
N ASP A 112 -19.33 10.34 14.84
CA ASP A 112 -20.20 11.33 15.49
C ASP A 112 -21.22 10.71 16.47
N ASN A 113 -21.00 9.45 16.88
CA ASN A 113 -21.85 8.73 17.82
C ASN A 113 -21.71 9.27 19.26
N ASP A 114 -22.83 9.60 19.90
CA ASP A 114 -22.85 10.15 21.27
C ASP A 114 -22.68 9.11 22.40
N LEU A 115 -22.57 7.83 22.06
CA LEU A 115 -22.53 6.67 22.95
C LEU A 115 -23.66 6.65 23.98
N GLY A 116 -24.86 7.09 23.58
CA GLY A 116 -26.02 7.24 24.47
C GLY A 116 -25.92 8.47 25.36
N GLY A 117 -25.29 9.54 24.87
CA GLY A 117 -25.05 10.80 25.56
C GLY A 117 -23.87 10.78 26.55
N VAL A 118 -22.94 9.83 26.41
CA VAL A 118 -21.69 9.79 27.18
C VAL A 118 -20.68 10.80 26.65
N ILE A 119 -20.67 11.02 25.33
CA ILE A 119 -19.84 12.01 24.61
C ILE A 119 -20.72 12.93 23.74
N GLY A 120 -20.09 13.85 23.00
CA GLY A 120 -20.77 14.78 22.10
C GLY A 120 -21.24 14.14 20.79
N ILE A 121 -21.67 14.97 19.83
CA ILE A 121 -22.00 14.56 18.44
C ILE A 121 -21.00 15.17 17.44
N ASP A 122 -19.91 15.71 17.94
CA ASP A 122 -18.72 16.01 17.16
C ASP A 122 -18.00 14.71 16.80
N TYR A 123 -17.11 14.78 15.81
CA TYR A 123 -16.33 13.61 15.42
C TYR A 123 -15.28 13.33 16.49
N ASP A 124 -15.44 12.21 17.19
CA ASP A 124 -14.49 11.67 18.16
C ASP A 124 -13.79 10.43 17.59
N ILE A 125 -12.66 10.02 18.19
CA ILE A 125 -12.03 8.75 17.84
C ILE A 125 -12.63 7.65 18.71
N LEU A 126 -13.37 6.74 18.09
CA LEU A 126 -13.80 5.51 18.75
C LEU A 126 -12.86 4.35 18.41
N PHE A 127 -12.89 3.32 19.26
CA PHE A 127 -12.13 2.10 19.01
C PHE A 127 -12.86 0.84 19.50
N SER A 128 -12.44 -0.28 18.93
CA SER A 128 -12.76 -1.63 19.39
C SER A 128 -11.53 -2.52 19.35
N ARG A 129 -11.55 -3.60 20.14
CA ARG A 129 -10.45 -4.55 20.26
C ARG A 129 -10.93 -5.98 20.10
N SER A 130 -10.11 -6.77 19.41
CA SER A 130 -10.19 -8.24 19.36
C SER A 130 -9.00 -8.88 20.10
N THR A 131 -9.25 -10.05 20.68
CA THR A 131 -8.24 -10.92 21.31
C THR A 131 -8.26 -12.35 20.75
N ASP A 132 -8.94 -12.53 19.62
CA ASP A 132 -9.19 -13.81 18.97
C ASP A 132 -9.01 -13.72 17.44
N ASN A 133 -8.06 -12.88 17.01
CA ASN A 133 -7.69 -12.68 15.60
C ASN A 133 -8.83 -12.16 14.73
N GLY A 134 -9.54 -11.14 15.20
CA GLY A 134 -10.59 -10.44 14.46
C GLY A 134 -11.93 -11.18 14.42
N GLN A 135 -12.07 -12.32 15.10
CA GLN A 135 -13.31 -13.09 15.15
C GLN A 135 -14.41 -12.40 15.96
N THR A 136 -14.05 -11.77 17.08
CA THR A 136 -14.98 -10.98 17.89
C THR A 136 -14.35 -9.68 18.37
N TRP A 137 -15.20 -8.66 18.50
CA TRP A 137 -14.82 -7.29 18.83
C TRP A 137 -15.53 -6.83 20.11
N SER A 138 -14.86 -6.02 20.92
CA SER A 138 -15.47 -5.36 22.07
C SER A 138 -16.53 -4.35 21.64
N ALA A 139 -17.41 -3.94 22.56
CA ALA A 139 -18.29 -2.81 22.30
C ALA A 139 -17.44 -1.53 22.04
N PRO A 140 -17.81 -0.69 21.04
CA PRO A 140 -17.15 0.58 20.80
C PRO A 140 -17.10 1.49 22.03
N THR A 141 -16.00 2.22 22.17
CA THR A 141 -15.84 3.28 23.17
C THR A 141 -14.81 4.30 22.70
N PHE A 142 -14.77 5.49 23.31
CA PHE A 142 -13.86 6.56 22.89
C PHE A 142 -12.40 6.26 23.26
N LEU A 143 -11.49 6.65 22.36
CA LEU A 143 -10.04 6.54 22.48
C LEU A 143 -9.43 7.85 23.00
N ASN A 144 -9.88 8.99 22.47
CA ASN A 144 -9.44 10.34 22.83
C ASN A 144 -10.08 10.77 24.16
N SER A 145 -9.27 11.25 25.10
CA SER A 145 -9.70 11.52 26.48
C SER A 145 -10.60 12.75 26.64
N LEU A 146 -10.59 13.66 25.68
CA LEU A 146 -11.33 14.91 25.66
C LEU A 146 -12.73 14.76 25.06
N ALA A 147 -13.06 13.65 24.40
CA ALA A 147 -14.39 13.35 23.84
C ALA A 147 -15.56 13.74 24.76
N PRO A 148 -15.55 13.47 26.08
CA PRO A 148 -16.68 13.83 26.94
C PRO A 148 -16.82 15.34 27.23
N THR A 149 -15.86 16.17 26.80
CA THR A 149 -15.72 17.56 27.25
C THR A 149 -15.39 18.58 26.16
N SER A 150 -14.94 18.11 24.99
CA SER A 150 -14.64 18.91 23.82
C SER A 150 -15.79 18.85 22.83
N ASN A 151 -15.82 19.78 21.88
CA ASN A 151 -16.67 19.74 20.68
C ASN A 151 -15.77 19.79 19.43
N ALA A 152 -14.62 19.12 19.51
CA ALA A 152 -13.55 19.22 18.52
C ALA A 152 -13.76 18.17 17.44
N GLY A 153 -13.27 18.43 16.23
CA GLY A 153 -13.28 17.40 15.20
C GLY A 153 -11.99 16.60 15.26
N ASP A 154 -12.10 15.29 15.46
CA ASP A 154 -11.00 14.33 15.43
C ASP A 154 -11.10 13.44 14.18
N PHE A 155 -10.04 13.42 13.35
CA PHE A 155 -10.03 12.77 12.04
C PHE A 155 -8.69 12.12 11.69
N ASP A 156 -8.64 11.42 10.54
CA ASP A 156 -7.42 10.87 9.94
C ASP A 156 -6.63 9.89 10.83
N ILE A 157 -7.33 9.15 11.68
CA ILE A 157 -6.73 8.21 12.63
C ILE A 157 -5.75 7.24 11.95
N THR A 158 -4.63 7.02 12.64
CA THR A 158 -3.71 5.90 12.38
C THR A 158 -3.39 5.23 13.71
N VAL A 159 -3.25 3.90 13.71
CA VAL A 159 -2.86 3.13 14.88
C VAL A 159 -1.74 2.17 14.49
N VAL A 160 -0.70 2.08 15.32
CA VAL A 160 0.47 1.24 15.07
C VAL A 160 0.92 0.58 16.38
N ALA A 161 1.29 -0.69 16.30
CA ALA A 161 1.90 -1.40 17.42
C ALA A 161 3.43 -1.20 17.42
N GLY A 162 4.01 -1.08 18.62
CA GLY A 162 5.47 -1.00 18.81
C GLY A 162 6.04 -2.21 19.52
N GLY A 163 5.35 -3.34 19.41
CA GLY A 163 5.62 -4.58 20.15
C GLY A 163 4.47 -4.97 21.07
N PRO A 164 4.62 -6.08 21.82
CA PRO A 164 3.55 -6.64 22.64
C PRO A 164 2.93 -5.62 23.58
N ASP A 165 1.60 -5.56 23.61
CA ASP A 165 0.76 -4.67 24.40
C ASP A 165 0.88 -3.15 24.12
N LEU A 166 1.86 -2.70 23.34
CA LEU A 166 2.13 -1.28 23.10
C LEU A 166 1.50 -0.83 21.77
N PHE A 167 0.48 0.01 21.85
CA PHE A 167 -0.14 0.67 20.71
C PHE A 167 -0.01 2.18 20.86
N ILE A 168 0.19 2.88 19.74
CA ILE A 168 0.06 4.32 19.65
C ILE A 168 -0.94 4.63 18.54
N ALA A 169 -1.92 5.46 18.88
CA ALA A 169 -2.89 6.02 17.96
C ALA A 169 -2.60 7.51 17.80
N ALA A 170 -2.65 8.02 16.57
CA ALA A 170 -2.45 9.43 16.25
C ALA A 170 -3.52 9.93 15.26
N TRP A 171 -3.99 11.15 15.42
CA TRP A 171 -5.09 11.73 14.64
C TRP A 171 -4.94 13.25 14.49
N SER A 172 -5.63 13.82 13.52
CA SER A 172 -5.80 15.27 13.35
C SER A 172 -6.87 15.76 14.31
N SER A 173 -6.62 16.82 15.08
CA SER A 173 -7.61 17.39 16.01
C SER A 173 -7.50 18.90 16.13
N ASN A 174 -8.64 19.56 16.36
CA ASN A 174 -8.67 20.97 16.82
C ASN A 174 -9.03 21.12 18.31
N ALA A 175 -8.94 20.04 19.08
CA ALA A 175 -9.15 20.06 20.51
C ALA A 175 -8.00 20.79 21.23
N ASN A 176 -8.34 21.62 22.22
CA ASN A 176 -7.32 22.37 22.93
C ASN A 176 -6.61 21.51 23.99
N VAL A 177 -5.45 20.96 23.64
CA VAL A 177 -4.53 20.24 24.55
C VAL A 177 -3.46 21.14 25.18
N GLY A 178 -3.73 22.45 25.26
CA GLY A 178 -2.91 23.43 25.96
C GLY A 178 -2.08 24.35 25.06
N THR A 179 -2.35 24.39 23.75
CA THR A 179 -1.42 24.98 22.78
C THR A 179 -2.06 25.84 21.67
N GLY A 180 -3.35 25.69 21.39
CA GLY A 180 -3.97 26.40 20.27
C GLY A 180 -5.45 26.04 20.12
N THR A 181 -6.03 26.45 19.00
CA THR A 181 -7.34 25.95 18.49
C THR A 181 -7.26 25.64 16.99
N ASP A 182 -6.05 25.64 16.46
CA ASP A 182 -5.73 25.18 15.13
C ASP A 182 -5.70 23.66 15.11
N ASN A 183 -5.34 23.08 13.96
CA ASN A 183 -5.39 21.64 13.80
C ASN A 183 -4.00 21.07 14.10
N GLU A 184 -3.91 20.23 15.12
CA GLU A 184 -2.68 19.60 15.57
C GLU A 184 -2.74 18.07 15.40
N ILE A 185 -1.58 17.42 15.46
CA ILE A 185 -1.53 15.96 15.53
C ILE A 185 -1.64 15.56 16.99
N HIS A 186 -2.74 14.93 17.38
CA HIS A 186 -2.93 14.36 18.70
C HIS A 186 -2.50 12.91 18.71
N TYR A 187 -2.17 12.40 19.91
CA TYR A 187 -1.92 10.98 20.09
C TYR A 187 -2.32 10.49 21.47
N SER A 188 -2.59 9.19 21.55
CA SER A 188 -2.71 8.44 22.80
C SER A 188 -2.03 7.08 22.68
N ARG A 189 -1.81 6.43 23.83
CA ARG A 189 -1.08 5.17 23.90
C ARG A 189 -1.76 4.15 24.77
N SER A 190 -1.70 2.90 24.32
CA SER A 190 -2.04 1.74 25.12
C SER A 190 -0.79 0.96 25.53
N LYS A 191 -0.83 0.37 26.72
CA LYS A 191 0.23 -0.50 27.28
C LYS A 191 -0.30 -1.84 27.80
N ASN A 192 -1.50 -2.18 27.39
CA ASN A 192 -2.21 -3.39 27.77
C ASN A 192 -2.95 -3.97 26.57
N GLY A 193 -2.42 -3.77 25.37
CA GLY A 193 -2.92 -4.33 24.12
C GLY A 193 -4.13 -3.62 23.50
N GLY A 194 -4.37 -2.36 23.82
CA GLY A 194 -5.59 -1.63 23.46
C GLY A 194 -6.72 -1.79 24.47
N GLY A 195 -6.41 -2.13 25.73
CA GLY A 195 -7.44 -2.29 26.78
C GLY A 195 -7.83 -0.97 27.44
N SER A 196 -6.90 -0.02 27.48
CA SER A 196 -7.11 1.35 27.91
C SER A 196 -6.07 2.26 27.25
N TRP A 197 -6.42 3.53 27.11
CA TRP A 197 -5.59 4.57 26.50
C TRP A 197 -5.17 5.60 27.55
N SER A 198 -4.04 6.27 27.32
CA SER A 198 -3.60 7.39 28.14
C SER A 198 -4.43 8.64 27.85
N ASP A 199 -4.29 9.66 28.71
CA ASP A 199 -4.71 11.01 28.35
C ASP A 199 -4.04 11.42 27.02
N GLU A 200 -4.79 12.13 26.18
CA GLU A 200 -4.30 12.60 24.89
C GLU A 200 -3.29 13.75 25.06
N ALA A 201 -2.40 13.90 24.08
CA ALA A 201 -1.42 14.96 24.02
C ALA A 201 -1.09 15.31 22.57
N ALA A 202 -0.54 16.50 22.33
CA ALA A 202 0.02 16.87 21.03
C ALA A 202 1.29 16.06 20.73
N LEU A 203 1.37 15.55 19.50
CA LEU A 203 2.50 14.83 18.92
C LEU A 203 3.50 15.79 18.29
N ASN A 204 3.02 16.78 17.52
CA ASN A 204 3.86 17.78 16.86
C ASN A 204 4.58 18.66 17.91
N PRO A 205 5.93 18.68 17.94
CA PRO A 205 6.68 19.41 18.97
C PRO A 205 6.45 20.92 19.03
N ASP A 206 6.02 21.57 17.93
CA ASP A 206 5.80 23.00 17.87
C ASP A 206 4.35 23.44 18.13
N ALA A 207 3.43 22.52 18.45
CA ALA A 207 2.01 22.79 18.73
C ALA A 207 1.76 24.06 19.57
N SER A 208 2.58 24.30 20.62
CA SER A 208 2.43 25.47 21.52
C SER A 208 2.80 26.83 20.93
N SER A 209 3.50 26.85 19.80
CA SER A 209 4.14 28.02 19.21
C SER A 209 3.69 28.31 17.78
N ASP A 210 2.97 27.36 17.22
CA ASP A 210 2.40 27.34 15.90
C ASP A 210 0.88 27.42 16.10
N ALA A 211 0.29 28.60 15.97
CA ALA A 211 -1.13 28.82 16.24
C ALA A 211 -1.93 29.15 14.96
N THR A 212 -1.35 28.87 13.80
CA THR A 212 -1.93 29.23 12.49
C THR A 212 -1.66 28.21 11.39
N LYS A 213 -0.86 27.16 11.65
CA LYS A 213 -0.65 26.11 10.67
C LYS A 213 -1.67 24.99 10.87
N TYR A 214 -1.85 24.21 9.82
CA TYR A 214 -2.75 23.07 9.82
C TYR A 214 -1.89 21.82 9.76
N ASP A 215 -1.76 21.11 10.87
CA ASP A 215 -1.17 19.79 10.90
C ASP A 215 -2.28 18.75 10.70
N GLN A 216 -2.10 17.84 9.74
CA GLN A 216 -3.13 16.88 9.35
C GLN A 216 -2.56 15.60 8.75
N MET A 217 -3.42 14.58 8.62
CA MET A 217 -3.13 13.31 7.95
C MET A 217 -1.88 12.60 8.50
N PRO A 218 -1.85 12.27 9.81
CA PRO A 218 -0.69 11.65 10.39
C PRO A 218 -0.44 10.24 9.84
N ALA A 219 0.84 9.90 9.77
CA ALA A 219 1.34 8.56 9.52
C ALA A 219 2.39 8.20 10.58
N LEU A 220 2.49 6.94 10.94
CA LEU A 220 3.28 6.48 12.08
C LEU A 220 3.96 5.16 11.73
N ALA A 221 5.19 4.97 12.22
CA ALA A 221 5.89 3.68 12.20
C ALA A 221 6.73 3.51 13.46
N SER A 222 7.00 2.25 13.81
CA SER A 222 7.81 1.84 14.96
C SER A 222 8.83 0.79 14.52
N ASP A 223 10.01 0.78 15.15
CA ASP A 223 11.00 -0.27 14.98
C ASP A 223 10.87 -1.41 16.01
N GLY A 224 9.82 -1.38 16.84
CA GLY A 224 9.63 -2.35 17.93
C GLY A 224 10.64 -2.26 19.07
N ALA A 225 11.67 -1.40 18.96
CA ALA A 225 12.74 -1.18 19.94
C ALA A 225 12.57 0.16 20.70
N GLY A 226 11.38 0.76 20.59
CA GLY A 226 11.00 1.99 21.28
C GLY A 226 11.32 3.27 20.50
N ASN A 227 11.83 3.15 19.27
CA ASN A 227 11.89 4.28 18.34
C ASN A 227 10.62 4.34 17.50
N TRP A 228 10.11 5.56 17.35
CA TRP A 228 8.92 5.85 16.57
C TRP A 228 9.20 7.05 15.70
N VAL A 229 8.67 7.03 14.48
CA VAL A 229 8.71 8.16 13.56
C VAL A 229 7.28 8.44 13.12
N ALA A 230 6.88 9.69 13.27
CA ALA A 230 5.61 10.20 12.80
C ALA A 230 5.85 11.20 11.66
N LEU A 231 4.94 11.20 10.69
CA LEU A 231 4.88 12.17 9.60
C LEU A 231 3.49 12.78 9.53
N TRP A 232 3.39 14.00 9.02
CA TRP A 232 2.11 14.66 8.77
C TRP A 232 2.28 15.77 7.73
N LEU A 233 1.18 16.24 7.17
CA LEU A 233 1.17 17.45 6.36
C LEU A 233 1.03 18.65 7.28
N GLY A 234 1.94 19.62 7.16
CA GLY A 234 1.89 20.90 7.84
C GLY A 234 1.31 22.00 6.96
N ASP A 235 1.81 23.22 7.12
CA ASP A 235 1.39 24.39 6.33
C ASP A 235 1.74 24.27 4.85
N GLY A 236 0.94 24.92 4.02
CA GLY A 236 1.01 24.80 2.58
C GLY A 236 0.27 25.90 1.82
N GLN A 237 0.54 26.00 0.53
CA GLN A 237 -0.14 26.88 -0.42
C GLN A 237 -0.38 26.11 -1.71
N ASP A 238 -1.48 26.43 -2.41
CA ASP A 238 -1.80 25.86 -3.73
C ASP A 238 -1.74 24.31 -3.75
N SER A 239 -2.31 23.68 -2.71
CA SER A 239 -2.36 22.21 -2.53
C SER A 239 -1.01 21.52 -2.30
N ILE A 240 0.04 22.28 -2.01
CA ILE A 240 1.36 21.73 -1.65
C ILE A 240 1.70 22.14 -0.22
N TYR A 241 2.00 21.14 0.58
CA TYR A 241 2.24 21.23 2.02
C TYR A 241 3.66 20.78 2.35
N ASP A 242 4.20 21.26 3.45
CA ASP A 242 5.38 20.65 4.05
C ASP A 242 5.01 19.26 4.58
N VAL A 243 5.81 18.25 4.27
CA VAL A 243 5.76 16.94 4.94
C VAL A 243 6.68 17.05 6.15
N LEU A 244 6.08 17.19 7.33
CA LEU A 244 6.78 17.33 8.60
C LEU A 244 6.97 15.97 9.26
N SER A 245 7.94 15.90 10.15
CA SER A 245 8.29 14.68 10.88
C SER A 245 8.67 14.99 12.32
N ALA A 246 8.40 14.06 13.23
CA ALA A 246 8.96 14.03 14.57
C ALA A 246 9.19 12.60 15.00
N ARG A 247 10.05 12.42 16.01
CA ARG A 247 10.41 11.10 16.51
C ARG A 247 10.22 10.94 18.00
N SER A 248 10.04 9.70 18.41
CA SER A 248 10.16 9.27 19.79
C SER A 248 11.27 8.23 19.93
N THR A 249 11.92 8.19 21.08
CA THR A 249 12.96 7.19 21.45
C THR A 249 12.65 6.56 22.81
N ASN A 250 11.39 6.70 23.25
CA ASN A 250 10.96 6.31 24.59
C ASN A 250 9.50 5.81 24.61
N ASP A 251 9.12 5.03 23.60
CA ASP A 251 7.78 4.43 23.45
C ASP A 251 6.67 5.49 23.34
N GLY A 252 6.92 6.55 22.59
CA GLY A 252 5.98 7.67 22.42
C GLY A 252 5.69 8.44 23.70
N LYS A 253 6.53 8.38 24.76
CA LYS A 253 6.31 9.23 25.96
C LYS A 253 6.52 10.71 25.64
N SER A 254 7.37 11.00 24.66
CA SER A 254 7.64 12.35 24.19
C SER A 254 8.08 12.32 22.75
N TRP A 255 7.67 13.34 22.01
CA TRP A 255 8.03 13.58 20.62
C TRP A 255 8.97 14.78 20.52
N LYS A 256 10.00 14.67 19.67
CA LYS A 256 11.07 15.67 19.55
C LYS A 256 11.58 15.74 18.10
N ASN A 257 12.47 16.72 17.89
CA ASN A 257 13.24 16.90 16.66
C ASN A 257 12.33 17.05 15.44
N GLN A 258 11.40 18.01 15.52
CA GLN A 258 10.58 18.32 14.36
C GLN A 258 11.44 18.80 13.21
N THR A 259 11.28 18.17 12.04
CA THR A 259 12.01 18.52 10.82
C THR A 259 11.16 18.26 9.59
N THR A 260 11.45 18.94 8.50
CA THR A 260 10.80 18.74 7.20
C THR A 260 11.44 17.57 6.47
N ALA A 261 10.64 16.58 6.07
CA ALA A 261 11.04 15.46 5.21
C ALA A 261 11.00 15.84 3.72
N GLY A 262 10.09 16.73 3.33
CA GLY A 262 9.96 17.22 1.96
C GLY A 262 8.73 18.09 1.78
N SER A 263 8.27 18.24 0.53
CA SER A 263 6.97 18.82 0.19
C SER A 263 6.08 17.74 -0.41
N GLY A 264 4.77 17.81 -0.19
CA GLY A 264 3.81 16.82 -0.64
C GLY A 264 2.39 17.39 -0.73
N SER A 265 1.47 16.63 -1.32
CA SER A 265 0.07 17.03 -1.53
C SER A 265 -0.93 15.99 -1.03
N GLY A 266 -0.48 15.00 -0.24
CA GLY A 266 -1.35 13.98 0.34
C GLY A 266 -0.74 13.21 1.50
N LYS A 267 -1.58 12.39 2.15
CA LYS A 267 -1.23 11.60 3.33
C LYS A 267 0.04 10.77 3.09
N PRO A 268 1.09 10.94 3.91
CA PRO A 268 2.28 10.11 3.81
C PRO A 268 2.02 8.68 4.28
N SER A 269 2.86 7.76 3.84
CA SER A 269 2.99 6.40 4.36
C SER A 269 4.45 6.15 4.73
N ILE A 270 4.71 5.46 5.84
CA ILE A 270 6.06 5.24 6.37
C ILE A 270 6.21 3.83 6.91
N THR A 271 7.39 3.24 6.67
CA THR A 271 7.77 1.95 7.25
C THR A 271 9.27 1.90 7.57
N THR A 272 9.70 0.86 8.29
CA THR A 272 11.10 0.64 8.66
C THR A 272 11.46 -0.84 8.58
N ASP A 273 12.72 -1.13 8.27
CA ASP A 273 13.27 -2.48 8.33
C ASP A 273 13.68 -2.93 9.74
N GLU A 274 13.38 -2.13 10.76
CA GLU A 274 13.78 -2.33 12.16
C GLU A 274 15.31 -2.34 12.39
N LEU A 275 16.11 -2.09 11.34
CA LEU A 275 17.57 -2.01 11.37
C LEU A 275 18.07 -0.56 11.30
N GLY A 276 17.15 0.40 11.45
CA GLY A 276 17.42 1.84 11.45
C GLY A 276 17.27 2.51 10.10
N ASN A 277 16.77 1.79 9.07
CA ASN A 277 16.38 2.41 7.80
C ASN A 277 14.87 2.65 7.80
N TRP A 278 14.49 3.86 7.42
CA TRP A 278 13.11 4.31 7.34
C TRP A 278 12.87 4.84 5.94
N ALA A 279 11.76 4.45 5.33
CA ALA A 279 11.33 4.95 4.03
C ALA A 279 9.91 5.50 4.18
N ALA A 280 9.72 6.70 3.65
CA ALA A 280 8.46 7.40 3.64
C ALA A 280 8.09 7.76 2.21
N VAL A 281 6.85 7.47 1.82
CA VAL A 281 6.31 7.79 0.50
C VAL A 281 5.09 8.69 0.64
N TRP A 282 4.89 9.57 -0.34
CA TRP A 282 3.70 10.41 -0.46
C TRP A 282 3.55 10.83 -1.92
N HIS A 283 2.37 11.32 -2.28
CA HIS A 283 2.20 11.94 -3.59
C HIS A 283 2.52 13.44 -3.52
N LEU A 284 3.11 13.96 -4.60
CA LEU A 284 3.49 15.35 -4.77
C LEU A 284 2.93 15.86 -6.10
N LEU A 285 2.08 16.88 -6.02
CA LEU A 285 1.63 17.66 -7.17
C LEU A 285 2.84 18.44 -7.67
N ASP A 286 3.30 18.26 -8.91
CA ASP A 286 4.41 19.05 -9.46
C ASP A 286 3.94 20.48 -9.76
N PRO A 287 4.34 21.50 -8.98
CA PRO A 287 4.05 22.88 -9.32
C PRO A 287 5.13 23.40 -10.27
N ALA A 288 5.04 23.06 -11.54
CA ALA A 288 5.81 23.68 -12.62
C ALA A 288 7.28 24.00 -12.25
N LYS A 289 8.10 23.00 -11.90
CA LYS A 289 9.57 23.15 -11.94
C LYS A 289 10.15 22.76 -13.30
N GLY A 290 9.57 23.32 -14.35
CA GLY A 290 10.12 23.23 -15.71
C GLY A 290 9.86 21.89 -16.42
N LEU A 291 9.05 21.02 -15.82
CA LEU A 291 8.37 19.92 -16.51
C LEU A 291 7.01 20.42 -17.04
N ALA A 292 6.45 19.69 -18.00
CA ALA A 292 5.40 20.19 -18.88
C ALA A 292 3.97 19.89 -18.39
N ASP A 293 3.78 19.36 -17.18
CA ASP A 293 2.50 18.86 -16.69
C ASP A 293 2.16 19.30 -15.25
N ASP A 294 0.86 19.22 -14.92
CA ASP A 294 0.23 19.55 -13.63
C ASP A 294 -0.44 18.28 -13.04
N ASP A 295 0.34 17.23 -12.74
CA ASP A 295 -0.11 15.95 -12.17
C ASP A 295 0.59 15.60 -10.84
N ASN A 296 0.16 14.50 -10.22
CA ASN A 296 0.72 14.03 -8.95
C ASN A 296 1.61 12.81 -9.20
N ASP A 297 2.78 12.82 -8.58
CA ASP A 297 3.77 11.75 -8.64
C ASP A 297 4.05 11.15 -7.27
N ILE A 298 4.52 9.91 -7.23
CA ILE A 298 4.94 9.28 -5.98
C ILE A 298 6.41 9.59 -5.71
N VAL A 299 6.68 10.22 -4.58
CA VAL A 299 8.04 10.48 -4.12
C VAL A 299 8.36 9.70 -2.85
N VAL A 300 9.65 9.47 -2.63
CA VAL A 300 10.19 8.81 -1.44
C VAL A 300 11.25 9.69 -0.77
N ALA A 301 11.22 9.77 0.55
CA ALA A 301 12.36 10.21 1.34
C ALA A 301 12.76 9.15 2.36
N ARG A 302 14.03 9.15 2.74
CA ARG A 302 14.61 8.13 3.61
C ARG A 302 15.34 8.72 4.79
N SER A 303 15.25 8.03 5.92
CA SER A 303 16.04 8.32 7.11
C SER A 303 16.85 7.11 7.51
N THR A 304 18.09 7.36 7.95
CA THR A 304 19.01 6.32 8.49
C THR A 304 19.41 6.63 9.94
N ASP A 305 18.71 7.57 10.57
CA ASP A 305 18.98 8.11 11.90
C ASP A 305 17.70 8.21 12.76
N ASN A 306 16.72 7.35 12.46
CA ASN A 306 15.42 7.25 13.13
C ASN A 306 14.61 8.56 13.09
N GLY A 307 14.51 9.14 11.90
CA GLY A 307 13.71 10.34 11.61
C GLY A 307 14.34 11.65 12.07
N ASP A 308 15.64 11.69 12.40
CA ASP A 308 16.34 12.94 12.72
C ASP A 308 16.62 13.76 11.46
N SER A 309 16.93 13.09 10.34
CA SER A 309 17.13 13.72 9.05
C SER A 309 16.63 12.84 7.90
N TRP A 310 16.32 13.50 6.79
CA TRP A 310 15.75 12.88 5.60
C TRP A 310 16.62 13.16 4.37
N SER A 311 16.70 12.19 3.47
CA SER A 311 17.21 12.42 2.12
C SER A 311 16.34 13.44 1.39
N THR A 312 16.89 14.09 0.38
CA THR A 312 16.06 14.80 -0.60
C THR A 312 15.06 13.81 -1.21
N PRO A 313 13.77 14.17 -1.34
CA PRO A 313 12.79 13.33 -2.01
C PRO A 313 13.21 13.01 -3.44
N ASP A 314 12.94 11.78 -3.88
CA ASP A 314 13.17 11.28 -5.24
C ASP A 314 11.93 10.51 -5.74
N PHE A 315 11.77 10.32 -7.04
CA PHE A 315 10.60 9.64 -7.60
C PHE A 315 10.64 8.13 -7.38
N VAL A 316 9.48 7.54 -7.13
CA VAL A 316 9.26 6.09 -7.05
C VAL A 316 8.77 5.56 -8.40
N ASN A 317 7.80 6.25 -9.01
CA ASN A 317 7.28 5.92 -10.33
C ASN A 317 8.29 6.34 -11.41
N SER A 318 8.65 5.44 -12.32
CA SER A 318 9.73 5.68 -13.31
C SER A 318 9.35 6.66 -14.42
N GLU A 319 8.05 6.93 -14.57
CA GLU A 319 7.51 7.75 -15.66
C GLU A 319 7.17 9.19 -15.22
N ALA A 320 7.42 9.53 -13.94
CA ALA A 320 7.09 10.83 -13.33
C ALA A 320 7.45 12.04 -14.18
N ASP A 321 8.68 12.09 -14.71
CA ASP A 321 9.16 13.22 -15.51
C ASP A 321 8.56 13.30 -16.93
N SER A 322 7.72 12.34 -17.33
CA SER A 322 7.42 12.07 -18.74
C SER A 322 5.96 11.81 -19.07
N ASP A 323 5.13 11.56 -18.08
CA ASP A 323 3.71 11.35 -18.26
C ASP A 323 2.87 12.51 -17.69
N ALA A 324 1.55 12.35 -17.71
CA ALA A 324 0.54 13.39 -17.45
C ALA A 324 -0.60 12.81 -16.58
N HIS A 325 -0.32 11.68 -15.94
CA HIS A 325 -1.28 10.84 -15.26
C HIS A 325 -1.08 10.99 -13.77
N ASN A 326 -2.19 10.99 -13.04
CA ASN A 326 -2.09 11.15 -11.61
C ASN A 326 -1.77 9.83 -10.93
N ASP A 327 -0.77 9.86 -10.05
CA ASP A 327 -0.43 8.85 -9.08
C ASP A 327 -0.79 9.33 -7.65
N TYR A 328 -1.61 8.56 -6.94
CA TYR A 328 -2.19 8.96 -5.65
C TYR A 328 -2.11 7.87 -4.57
N LYS A 329 -2.20 8.33 -3.31
CA LYS A 329 -2.42 7.49 -2.11
C LYS A 329 -1.44 6.32 -2.01
N PRO A 330 -0.12 6.57 -2.00
CA PRO A 330 0.85 5.50 -1.94
C PRO A 330 0.86 4.82 -0.57
N SER A 331 1.11 3.52 -0.56
CA SER A 331 1.41 2.73 0.64
C SER A 331 2.73 1.99 0.45
N ILE A 332 3.54 1.90 1.51
CA ILE A 332 4.85 1.23 1.48
C ILE A 332 4.96 0.17 2.58
N ALA A 333 5.58 -0.96 2.26
CA ALA A 333 5.94 -2.01 3.21
C ALA A 333 7.36 -2.55 2.94
N THR A 334 7.96 -3.14 3.97
CA THR A 334 9.22 -3.91 3.86
C THR A 334 9.09 -5.25 4.57
N ASP A 335 9.90 -6.22 4.17
CA ASP A 335 10.00 -7.53 4.81
C ASP A 335 11.17 -7.60 5.81
N ALA A 336 11.81 -6.46 6.08
CA ALA A 336 13.01 -6.31 6.90
C ALA A 336 14.24 -7.12 6.42
N ASN A 337 14.16 -7.78 5.26
CA ASN A 337 15.24 -8.52 4.61
C ASN A 337 15.81 -7.78 3.39
N GLY A 338 15.51 -6.49 3.28
CA GLY A 338 16.04 -5.59 2.26
C GLY A 338 15.13 -5.43 1.05
N ARG A 339 13.93 -6.03 1.02
CA ARG A 339 12.93 -5.73 -0.02
C ARG A 339 11.91 -4.74 0.51
N TRP A 340 11.59 -3.77 -0.35
CA TRP A 340 10.64 -2.71 -0.09
C TRP A 340 9.69 -2.65 -1.28
N ILE A 341 8.40 -2.53 -1.03
CA ILE A 341 7.37 -2.42 -2.08
C ILE A 341 6.54 -1.19 -1.80
N ALA A 342 6.40 -0.35 -2.81
CA ALA A 342 5.42 0.72 -2.86
C ALA A 342 4.28 0.32 -3.80
N VAL A 343 3.06 0.65 -3.41
CA VAL A 343 1.84 0.53 -4.23
C VAL A 343 1.10 1.86 -4.23
N TRP A 344 0.43 2.19 -5.33
CA TRP A 344 -0.32 3.44 -5.47
C TRP A 344 -1.41 3.31 -6.54
N ALA A 345 -2.40 4.19 -6.52
CA ALA A 345 -3.41 4.28 -7.57
C ALA A 345 -2.92 5.21 -8.68
N SER A 346 -3.06 4.81 -9.94
CA SER A 346 -2.51 5.51 -11.10
C SER A 346 -3.53 5.61 -12.23
N THR A 347 -3.66 6.77 -12.89
CA THR A 347 -4.43 6.88 -14.15
C THR A 347 -3.61 6.51 -15.40
N ASN A 348 -2.34 6.13 -15.24
CA ASN A 348 -1.50 5.70 -16.36
C ASN A 348 -1.85 4.26 -16.72
N PRO A 349 -2.36 3.99 -17.94
CA PRO A 349 -2.88 2.69 -18.27
C PRO A 349 -1.80 1.65 -18.57
N LEU A 350 -0.49 1.97 -18.65
CA LEU A 350 0.73 1.16 -18.94
C LEU A 350 0.68 0.04 -20.04
N ASN A 351 -0.39 -0.73 -20.12
CA ASN A 351 -0.77 -1.68 -21.15
C ASN A 351 -1.31 -1.02 -22.45
N GLY A 352 -1.69 0.26 -22.40
CA GLY A 352 -2.19 1.04 -23.54
C GLY A 352 -3.71 1.04 -23.73
N ASP A 353 -4.49 0.67 -22.71
CA ASP A 353 -5.93 0.92 -22.64
C ASP A 353 -6.20 2.44 -22.59
N PRO A 354 -7.14 2.98 -23.39
CA PRO A 354 -7.56 4.38 -23.29
C PRO A 354 -8.50 4.70 -22.11
N ALA A 355 -8.87 3.73 -21.28
CA ALA A 355 -9.64 3.98 -20.06
C ALA A 355 -8.87 4.94 -19.14
N ALA A 356 -9.61 5.90 -18.56
CA ALA A 356 -9.09 6.94 -17.67
C ALA A 356 -9.51 6.66 -16.23
N ASP A 357 -9.56 5.38 -15.89
CA ASP A 357 -9.73 4.84 -14.55
C ASP A 357 -8.41 4.81 -13.81
N PHE A 358 -8.48 4.51 -12.51
CA PHE A 358 -7.32 4.27 -11.69
C PHE A 358 -7.02 2.78 -11.63
N ASP A 359 -5.77 2.41 -11.84
CA ASP A 359 -5.23 1.07 -11.62
C ASP A 359 -4.27 1.09 -10.42
N ILE A 360 -4.10 -0.06 -9.75
CA ILE A 360 -3.03 -0.18 -8.75
C ILE A 360 -1.70 -0.48 -9.43
N HIS A 361 -0.73 0.39 -9.21
CA HIS A 361 0.65 0.26 -9.66
C HIS A 361 1.58 -0.13 -8.52
N THR A 362 2.75 -0.64 -8.88
CA THR A 362 3.79 -1.03 -7.93
C THR A 362 5.19 -0.81 -8.47
N ALA A 363 6.12 -0.54 -7.55
CA ALA A 363 7.55 -0.59 -7.75
C ALA A 363 8.24 -1.17 -6.51
N ARG A 364 9.45 -1.70 -6.71
CA ARG A 364 10.24 -2.35 -5.66
C ARG A 364 11.60 -1.73 -5.50
N SER A 365 12.15 -1.84 -4.28
CA SER A 365 13.53 -1.47 -3.98
C SER A 365 14.22 -2.60 -3.22
N THR A 366 15.51 -2.78 -3.52
CA THR A 366 16.40 -3.75 -2.86
C THR A 366 17.58 -3.08 -2.14
N ASP A 367 17.56 -1.75 -2.06
CA ASP A 367 18.64 -0.91 -1.53
C ASP A 367 18.11 0.12 -0.50
N ASN A 368 17.14 -0.33 0.29
CA ASN A 368 16.51 0.45 1.35
C ASN A 368 15.79 1.70 0.84
N GLY A 369 15.03 1.55 -0.27
CA GLY A 369 14.25 2.61 -0.90
C GLY A 369 15.08 3.64 -1.67
N ALA A 370 16.37 3.38 -1.91
CA ALA A 370 17.25 4.35 -2.55
C ALA A 370 17.07 4.41 -4.07
N THR A 371 16.78 3.27 -4.69
CA THR A 371 16.39 3.15 -6.09
C THR A 371 15.22 2.19 -6.23
N TRP A 372 14.39 2.43 -7.24
CA TRP A 372 13.17 1.67 -7.52
C TRP A 372 13.22 1.04 -8.90
N THR A 373 12.56 -0.12 -9.04
CA THR A 373 12.32 -0.76 -10.34
C THR A 373 11.40 0.11 -11.20
N ASN A 374 11.34 -0.17 -12.50
CA ASN A 374 10.31 0.44 -13.36
C ASN A 374 8.91 0.12 -12.82
N THR A 375 7.98 1.06 -13.03
CA THR A 375 6.58 0.88 -12.66
C THR A 375 5.97 -0.34 -13.38
N LYS A 376 5.20 -1.13 -12.64
CA LYS A 376 4.39 -2.24 -13.16
C LYS A 376 2.95 -2.09 -12.64
N GLN A 377 1.97 -2.50 -13.45
CA GLN A 377 0.62 -2.78 -12.91
C GLN A 377 0.72 -3.90 -11.89
N LEU A 378 -0.02 -3.77 -10.79
CA LEU A 378 0.01 -4.74 -9.70
C LEU A 378 -0.66 -6.05 -10.11
N HIS A 379 -1.76 -5.97 -10.85
CA HIS A 379 -2.60 -7.13 -11.18
C HIS A 379 -2.80 -7.27 -12.71
N ASN A 380 -3.20 -8.47 -13.13
CA ASN A 380 -3.18 -8.86 -14.55
C ASN A 380 -4.42 -8.40 -15.34
N ASN A 381 -5.51 -8.01 -14.65
CA ASN A 381 -6.78 -7.63 -15.25
C ASN A 381 -6.94 -6.11 -15.41
N ALA A 382 -6.03 -5.29 -14.89
CA ALA A 382 -5.98 -3.83 -15.11
C ALA A 382 -6.23 -3.41 -16.56
N ALA A 383 -5.76 -4.18 -17.54
CA ALA A 383 -5.97 -3.92 -18.98
C ALA A 383 -7.39 -4.18 -19.51
N THR A 384 -8.26 -4.71 -18.66
CA THR A 384 -9.60 -5.17 -19.01
C THR A 384 -10.66 -4.77 -17.99
N ASP A 385 -10.22 -4.34 -16.80
CA ASP A 385 -11.03 -3.56 -15.85
C ASP A 385 -11.43 -2.25 -16.48
N LEU A 386 -12.61 -1.78 -16.10
CA LEU A 386 -13.10 -0.45 -16.47
C LEU A 386 -13.52 0.36 -15.23
N GLY A 387 -13.41 -0.23 -14.05
CA GLY A 387 -13.62 0.40 -12.77
C GLY A 387 -12.33 1.01 -12.24
N SER A 388 -12.48 1.93 -11.30
CA SER A 388 -11.33 2.57 -10.66
C SER A 388 -10.95 1.82 -9.40
N ASP A 389 -9.69 1.42 -9.34
CA ASP A 389 -9.03 0.89 -8.16
C ASP A 389 -8.29 2.00 -7.40
N THR A 390 -8.62 2.18 -6.13
CA THR A 390 -8.09 3.27 -5.31
C THR A 390 -7.82 2.84 -3.87
N ASN A 391 -7.17 3.71 -3.09
CA ASN A 391 -6.89 3.46 -1.67
C ASN A 391 -6.11 2.16 -1.39
N PRO A 392 -5.01 1.86 -2.11
CA PRO A 392 -4.27 0.63 -1.88
C PRO A 392 -3.54 0.65 -0.53
N VAL A 393 -3.59 -0.46 0.18
CA VAL A 393 -2.84 -0.70 1.41
C VAL A 393 -2.05 -1.99 1.27
N ILE A 394 -0.75 -1.94 1.55
CA ILE A 394 0.14 -3.09 1.52
C ILE A 394 0.63 -3.47 2.92
N VAL A 395 0.63 -4.77 3.21
CA VAL A 395 1.27 -5.34 4.41
C VAL A 395 2.19 -6.49 4.06
N ASN A 396 3.25 -6.62 4.85
CA ASN A 396 4.12 -7.78 4.82
C ASN A 396 3.52 -8.93 5.66
N LYS A 397 3.62 -10.16 5.15
CA LYS A 397 3.20 -11.39 5.83
C LYS A 397 4.37 -12.33 6.12
N GLY A 398 5.58 -11.99 5.68
CA GLY A 398 6.78 -12.80 5.75
C GLY A 398 7.79 -12.47 4.66
N ASP A 399 8.80 -13.32 4.52
CA ASP A 399 9.89 -13.14 3.55
C ASP A 399 9.38 -13.15 2.09
N ASP A 400 9.43 -11.99 1.42
CA ASP A 400 8.85 -11.76 0.09
C ASP A 400 7.36 -12.17 -0.06
N ASP A 401 6.61 -12.13 1.05
CA ASP A 401 5.20 -12.49 1.07
C ASP A 401 4.36 -11.27 1.46
N TRP A 402 3.51 -10.83 0.55
CA TRP A 402 2.83 -9.55 0.61
C TRP A 402 1.34 -9.73 0.40
N PHE A 403 0.56 -8.87 1.04
CA PHE A 403 -0.86 -8.72 0.80
C PHE A 403 -1.13 -7.26 0.46
N VAL A 404 -1.91 -7.05 -0.61
CA VAL A 404 -2.38 -5.71 -0.98
C VAL A 404 -3.89 -5.78 -1.05
N GLY A 405 -4.57 -4.85 -0.37
CA GLY A 405 -6.01 -4.62 -0.49
C GLY A 405 -6.30 -3.21 -1.01
N TRP A 406 -7.39 -3.03 -1.73
CA TRP A 406 -7.81 -1.73 -2.29
C TRP A 406 -9.32 -1.67 -2.47
N GLU A 407 -9.83 -0.45 -2.63
CA GLU A 407 -11.21 -0.14 -2.96
C GLU A 407 -11.38 -0.15 -4.48
N SER A 408 -12.40 -0.85 -5.00
CA SER A 408 -12.58 -1.11 -6.43
C SER A 408 -14.02 -0.85 -6.86
N TYR A 409 -14.22 -0.04 -7.90
CA TYR A 409 -15.53 0.30 -8.46
C TYR A 409 -15.83 -0.51 -9.73
N GLU A 410 -15.82 -1.85 -9.64
CA GLU A 410 -15.94 -2.73 -10.81
C GLU A 410 -17.36 -3.22 -11.09
N PRO A 411 -17.79 -3.28 -12.38
CA PRO A 411 -18.79 -4.22 -12.83
C PRO A 411 -18.11 -5.55 -13.18
N PHE A 412 -17.53 -6.25 -12.20
CA PHE A 412 -17.24 -7.67 -12.41
C PHE A 412 -18.56 -8.32 -12.81
N THR A 413 -18.58 -9.25 -13.77
CA THR A 413 -19.85 -9.78 -14.31
C THR A 413 -20.75 -10.45 -13.26
N ASP A 414 -20.25 -10.62 -12.03
CA ASP A 414 -20.96 -11.12 -10.85
C ASP A 414 -20.71 -10.33 -9.53
N LEU A 415 -20.04 -9.14 -9.50
CA LEU A 415 -19.78 -8.34 -8.27
C LEU A 415 -20.60 -7.03 -8.16
N GLY A 416 -21.77 -6.96 -8.77
CA GLY A 416 -22.61 -5.75 -8.64
C GLY A 416 -22.07 -4.52 -9.40
N SER A 417 -22.38 -3.32 -8.92
CA SER A 417 -22.01 -2.03 -9.53
C SER A 417 -21.53 -1.00 -8.50
N ASP A 418 -21.19 -1.52 -7.34
CA ASP A 418 -20.84 -0.88 -6.09
C ASP A 418 -19.33 -0.95 -5.87
N ALA A 419 -18.85 -0.41 -4.75
CA ALA A 419 -17.44 -0.38 -4.42
C ALA A 419 -17.16 -1.55 -3.48
N ASP A 420 -16.18 -2.39 -3.83
CA ASP A 420 -15.77 -3.55 -3.04
C ASP A 420 -14.32 -3.43 -2.59
N ILE A 421 -13.96 -4.15 -1.52
CA ILE A 421 -12.55 -4.35 -1.18
C ILE A 421 -12.00 -5.60 -1.87
N LEU A 422 -11.11 -5.38 -2.83
CA LEU A 422 -10.36 -6.43 -3.52
C LEU A 422 -8.97 -6.60 -2.94
N SER A 423 -8.36 -7.74 -3.21
CA SER A 423 -7.00 -8.02 -2.79
C SER A 423 -6.21 -8.89 -3.76
N VAL A 424 -4.89 -8.76 -3.70
CA VAL A 424 -3.94 -9.73 -4.25
C VAL A 424 -2.95 -10.18 -3.19
N ARG A 425 -2.41 -11.36 -3.43
CA ARG A 425 -1.28 -11.91 -2.70
C ARG A 425 -0.08 -12.02 -3.60
N ALA A 426 1.08 -11.73 -3.03
CA ALA A 426 2.33 -12.06 -3.67
C ALA A 426 2.63 -13.55 -3.54
N PHE A 427 3.28 -14.07 -4.56
CA PHE A 427 3.77 -15.42 -4.61
C PHE A 427 5.27 -15.37 -4.89
N PRO A 428 6.11 -15.74 -3.90
CA PRO A 428 7.56 -15.74 -4.06
C PRO A 428 7.98 -16.53 -5.29
N SER A 429 8.85 -15.92 -6.10
CA SER A 429 9.36 -16.57 -7.30
C SER A 429 10.66 -17.30 -7.01
N THR A 430 10.87 -18.40 -7.73
CA THR A 430 12.16 -19.10 -7.78
C THR A 430 12.93 -18.79 -9.05
N TYR A 431 12.38 -17.96 -9.94
CA TYR A 431 12.94 -17.65 -11.26
C TYR A 431 13.22 -16.15 -11.40
N THR A 432 14.24 -15.80 -12.19
CA THR A 432 14.52 -14.42 -12.58
C THR A 432 14.87 -14.37 -14.07
N ILE A 433 14.04 -13.73 -14.89
CA ILE A 433 14.27 -13.52 -16.32
C ILE A 433 15.40 -12.51 -16.46
N THR A 434 16.43 -12.90 -17.22
CA THR A 434 17.60 -12.06 -17.47
C THR A 434 17.71 -11.63 -18.92
N ASN A 435 16.97 -12.28 -19.83
CA ASN A 435 16.87 -11.84 -21.23
C ASN A 435 15.62 -12.46 -21.90
N PRO A 436 14.78 -11.69 -22.62
CA PRO A 436 14.78 -10.24 -22.64
C PRO A 436 14.33 -9.70 -21.29
N ASN A 437 14.97 -8.65 -20.80
CA ASN A 437 14.63 -8.01 -19.52
C ASN A 437 14.41 -6.49 -19.63
N GLY A 438 14.50 -5.92 -20.84
CA GLY A 438 14.18 -4.52 -21.10
C GLY A 438 15.01 -3.91 -22.23
N GLY A 439 14.32 -3.22 -23.16
CA GLY A 439 14.96 -2.44 -24.23
C GLY A 439 15.56 -3.26 -25.38
N GLU A 440 15.55 -4.59 -25.33
CA GLU A 440 16.11 -5.41 -26.41
C GLU A 440 15.29 -5.31 -27.70
N GLU A 441 15.95 -5.49 -28.85
CA GLU A 441 15.29 -5.50 -30.15
C GLU A 441 15.36 -6.87 -30.81
N TRP A 442 14.21 -7.54 -30.90
CA TRP A 442 14.05 -8.83 -31.55
C TRP A 442 13.38 -8.67 -32.91
N LYS A 443 13.56 -9.65 -33.80
CA LYS A 443 13.04 -9.58 -35.18
C LYS A 443 12.29 -10.85 -35.53
N ILE A 444 11.15 -10.70 -36.18
CA ILE A 444 10.38 -11.81 -36.74
C ILE A 444 11.27 -12.68 -37.64
N GLY A 445 11.20 -14.00 -37.45
CA GLY A 445 11.99 -15.00 -38.19
C GLY A 445 13.47 -15.07 -37.80
N LYS A 446 13.87 -14.40 -36.70
CA LYS A 446 15.20 -14.57 -36.09
C LYS A 446 15.08 -15.32 -34.77
N LYS A 447 16.15 -16.03 -34.43
CA LYS A 447 16.28 -16.74 -33.17
C LYS A 447 16.86 -15.80 -32.12
N GLY A 448 16.12 -15.63 -31.03
CA GLY A 448 16.60 -15.07 -29.77
C GLY A 448 16.83 -16.20 -28.75
N THR A 449 17.50 -15.87 -27.65
CA THR A 449 17.63 -16.77 -26.50
C THR A 449 16.90 -16.13 -25.34
N ILE A 450 15.87 -16.78 -24.82
CA ILE A 450 15.28 -16.42 -23.53
C ILE A 450 16.20 -16.99 -22.45
N GLN A 451 16.60 -16.19 -21.46
CA GLN A 451 17.47 -16.59 -20.36
C GLN A 451 16.83 -16.24 -19.02
N TRP A 452 17.09 -17.09 -18.03
CA TRP A 452 16.65 -16.90 -16.66
C TRP A 452 17.62 -17.58 -15.68
N ASP A 453 17.64 -17.10 -14.45
CA ASP A 453 18.26 -17.78 -13.32
C ASP A 453 17.17 -18.46 -12.48
N SER A 454 17.55 -19.51 -11.75
CA SER A 454 16.66 -20.21 -10.81
C SER A 454 17.35 -20.38 -9.47
N SER A 455 16.72 -19.99 -8.37
CA SER A 455 17.24 -20.19 -7.00
C SER A 455 17.25 -21.68 -6.61
N GLU A 456 16.29 -22.43 -7.15
CA GLU A 456 16.24 -23.88 -7.12
C GLU A 456 15.60 -24.43 -8.40
N SER A 457 16.01 -25.63 -8.83
CA SER A 457 15.44 -26.21 -10.05
C SER A 457 14.24 -27.09 -9.73
N LEU A 458 13.04 -26.56 -9.98
CA LEU A 458 11.76 -27.24 -9.75
C LEU A 458 11.27 -28.05 -10.97
N GLY A 459 12.19 -28.30 -11.92
CA GLY A 459 12.05 -29.30 -12.97
C GLY A 459 11.65 -28.74 -14.34
N LYS A 460 10.45 -28.15 -14.47
CA LYS A 460 9.94 -27.70 -15.78
C LYS A 460 9.17 -26.40 -15.70
N VAL A 461 9.40 -25.56 -16.71
CA VAL A 461 8.81 -24.24 -16.83
C VAL A 461 7.94 -24.10 -18.09
N LYS A 462 6.94 -23.23 -18.01
CA LYS A 462 6.15 -22.68 -19.12
C LYS A 462 6.74 -21.31 -19.46
N LEU A 463 6.85 -21.00 -20.76
CA LEU A 463 7.28 -19.69 -21.25
C LEU A 463 6.14 -19.07 -22.05
N ILE A 464 5.83 -17.82 -21.75
CA ILE A 464 4.70 -17.05 -22.28
C ILE A 464 5.24 -15.75 -22.89
N LEU A 465 4.63 -15.31 -23.98
CA LEU A 465 4.85 -14.00 -24.55
C LEU A 465 3.64 -13.12 -24.21
N LEU A 466 3.92 -11.97 -23.62
CA LEU A 466 2.96 -10.95 -23.28
C LEU A 466 3.11 -9.75 -24.23
N LYS A 467 2.02 -9.01 -24.45
CA LYS A 467 2.04 -7.72 -25.12
C LYS A 467 1.11 -6.76 -24.41
N GLY A 468 1.66 -5.69 -23.83
CA GLY A 468 0.91 -4.78 -22.95
C GLY A 468 0.27 -5.54 -21.78
N GLY A 469 1.07 -6.34 -21.05
CA GLY A 469 0.58 -7.16 -19.93
C GLY A 469 -0.20 -8.43 -20.31
N VAL A 470 -0.87 -8.47 -21.46
CA VAL A 470 -1.76 -9.58 -21.82
C VAL A 470 -1.03 -10.75 -22.50
N GLU A 471 -1.34 -12.01 -22.10
CA GLU A 471 -0.85 -13.21 -22.80
C GLU A 471 -1.36 -13.24 -24.24
N ILE A 472 -0.43 -13.11 -25.19
CA ILE A 472 -0.74 -13.24 -26.62
C ILE A 472 -0.42 -14.63 -27.16
N THR A 473 0.58 -15.33 -26.59
CA THR A 473 0.87 -16.72 -26.95
C THR A 473 1.79 -17.41 -25.94
N THR A 474 1.56 -18.70 -25.74
CA THR A 474 2.52 -19.59 -25.06
C THR A 474 3.70 -19.89 -25.99
N ILE A 475 4.87 -19.32 -25.70
CA ILE A 475 6.15 -19.61 -26.39
C ILE A 475 6.50 -21.09 -26.29
N LYS A 476 6.38 -21.63 -25.09
CA LYS A 476 6.63 -23.04 -24.82
C LYS A 476 5.84 -23.52 -23.62
N SER A 477 4.92 -24.45 -23.84
CA SER A 477 4.08 -25.01 -22.77
C SER A 477 4.84 -25.87 -21.76
N LYS A 478 6.06 -26.31 -22.11
CA LYS A 478 6.90 -27.18 -21.28
C LYS A 478 8.34 -27.21 -21.79
N THR A 479 9.28 -26.71 -21.01
CA THR A 479 10.72 -26.93 -21.19
C THR A 479 11.37 -27.32 -19.87
N LYS A 480 12.55 -27.95 -19.93
CA LYS A 480 13.34 -28.17 -18.73
C LYS A 480 13.88 -26.84 -18.24
N ASP A 481 13.90 -26.66 -16.94
CA ASP A 481 14.64 -25.57 -16.33
C ASP A 481 16.16 -25.77 -16.58
N LYS A 482 16.72 -24.93 -17.44
CA LYS A 482 18.14 -24.98 -17.87
C LYS A 482 18.77 -23.59 -17.93
N GLY A 483 18.06 -22.57 -17.46
CA GLY A 483 18.41 -21.16 -17.58
C GLY A 483 18.41 -20.59 -19.00
N GLU A 484 18.07 -21.37 -20.04
CA GLU A 484 17.92 -20.83 -21.39
C GLU A 484 16.93 -21.61 -22.28
N PHE A 485 16.30 -20.88 -23.20
CA PHE A 485 15.47 -21.42 -24.27
C PHE A 485 15.63 -20.63 -25.57
N LYS A 486 16.03 -21.30 -26.65
CA LYS A 486 16.12 -20.68 -27.98
C LYS A 486 14.74 -20.61 -28.62
N TRP A 487 14.29 -19.41 -28.93
CA TRP A 487 13.00 -19.14 -29.54
C TRP A 487 13.16 -18.40 -30.86
N GLU A 488 12.42 -18.85 -31.88
CA GLU A 488 12.33 -18.15 -33.16
C GLU A 488 11.02 -17.35 -33.17
N VAL A 489 11.12 -16.03 -33.27
CA VAL A 489 9.96 -15.13 -33.19
C VAL A 489 9.04 -15.39 -34.40
N PRO A 490 7.82 -15.94 -34.20
CA PRO A 490 6.95 -16.29 -35.31
C PRO A 490 6.29 -15.03 -35.89
N ALA A 491 5.94 -15.06 -37.18
CA ALA A 491 5.31 -13.91 -37.84
C ALA A 491 3.94 -13.52 -37.26
N GLY A 492 3.26 -14.46 -36.58
CA GLY A 492 1.92 -14.25 -36.03
C GLY A 492 1.86 -13.37 -34.78
N VAL A 493 2.98 -13.07 -34.11
CA VAL A 493 2.96 -12.24 -32.87
C VAL A 493 2.91 -10.74 -33.15
N GLY A 494 3.08 -10.33 -34.42
CA GLY A 494 3.11 -8.93 -34.81
C GLY A 494 4.39 -8.19 -34.39
N THR A 495 4.33 -6.86 -34.44
CA THR A 495 5.42 -5.94 -34.06
C THR A 495 4.94 -4.94 -33.03
N GLY A 496 5.88 -4.28 -32.35
CA GLY A 496 5.59 -3.36 -31.23
C GLY A 496 6.78 -3.26 -30.28
N ASN A 497 6.71 -2.31 -29.35
CA ASN A 497 7.72 -2.01 -28.34
C ASN A 497 7.28 -2.37 -26.92
N ASN A 498 6.16 -3.08 -26.76
CA ASN A 498 5.52 -3.39 -25.48
C ASN A 498 5.41 -4.90 -25.22
N PHE A 499 6.44 -5.68 -25.61
CA PHE A 499 6.47 -7.13 -25.34
C PHE A 499 7.23 -7.44 -24.05
N ARG A 500 6.80 -8.48 -23.35
CA ARG A 500 7.49 -9.09 -22.21
C ARG A 500 7.46 -10.61 -22.30
N VAL A 501 8.41 -11.28 -21.66
CA VAL A 501 8.39 -12.73 -21.50
C VAL A 501 8.04 -13.04 -20.04
N ARG A 502 7.18 -14.03 -19.84
CA ARG A 502 6.86 -14.58 -18.52
C ARG A 502 7.29 -16.04 -18.44
N ILE A 503 7.89 -16.41 -17.31
CA ILE A 503 8.27 -17.77 -16.94
C ILE A 503 7.40 -18.21 -15.76
N GLU A 504 6.88 -19.43 -15.81
CA GLU A 504 6.07 -19.98 -14.71
C GLU A 504 6.45 -21.44 -14.46
N GLN A 505 6.35 -21.88 -13.20
CA GLN A 505 6.46 -23.30 -12.91
C GLN A 505 5.29 -24.06 -13.55
N LYS A 506 5.58 -25.19 -14.21
CA LYS A 506 4.58 -25.89 -15.04
C LYS A 506 3.29 -26.29 -14.30
N ASN A 507 3.36 -26.51 -12.99
CA ASN A 507 2.24 -26.97 -12.18
C ASN A 507 1.86 -25.97 -11.07
N ASP A 508 2.44 -24.78 -11.11
CA ASP A 508 2.23 -23.72 -10.15
C ASP A 508 2.48 -22.39 -10.88
N SER A 509 1.41 -21.78 -11.41
CA SER A 509 1.51 -20.53 -12.19
C SER A 509 1.86 -19.32 -11.32
N ASN A 510 1.79 -19.48 -9.99
CA ASN A 510 2.06 -18.43 -9.03
C ASN A 510 3.57 -18.31 -8.75
N ASN A 511 4.31 -19.42 -8.84
CA ASN A 511 5.77 -19.38 -8.90
C ASN A 511 6.22 -18.98 -10.31
N ALA A 512 6.26 -17.67 -10.54
CA ALA A 512 6.46 -17.07 -11.84
C ALA A 512 7.28 -15.79 -11.76
N ASP A 513 7.87 -15.44 -12.88
CA ASP A 513 8.58 -14.17 -13.07
C ASP A 513 8.37 -13.63 -14.49
N GLU A 514 8.57 -12.32 -14.65
CA GLU A 514 8.35 -11.59 -15.90
C GLU A 514 9.48 -10.60 -16.16
N SER A 515 9.81 -10.37 -17.44
CA SER A 515 10.72 -9.30 -17.86
C SER A 515 10.47 -7.97 -17.13
N ASP A 516 11.53 -7.32 -16.64
CA ASP A 516 11.45 -6.07 -15.89
C ASP A 516 11.01 -4.86 -16.71
N ALA A 517 11.36 -4.85 -18.00
CA ALA A 517 10.95 -3.82 -18.93
C ALA A 517 10.53 -4.41 -20.28
N ASN A 518 9.82 -3.58 -21.05
CA ASN A 518 9.39 -3.94 -22.38
C ASN A 518 10.56 -4.09 -23.34
N PHE A 519 10.51 -5.10 -24.20
CA PHE A 519 11.38 -5.25 -25.36
C PHE A 519 10.59 -5.06 -26.67
N THR A 520 11.31 -4.78 -27.75
CA THR A 520 10.72 -4.46 -29.06
C THR A 520 10.81 -5.65 -30.02
N ILE A 521 9.70 -6.02 -30.65
CA ILE A 521 9.69 -6.94 -31.80
C ILE A 521 9.48 -6.15 -33.09
N LYS A 522 10.45 -6.22 -34.01
CA LYS A 522 10.42 -5.56 -35.33
C LYS A 522 10.20 -6.57 -36.47
N SER A 523 9.83 -6.04 -37.63
CA SER A 523 9.72 -6.83 -38.85
C SER A 523 11.05 -7.46 -39.24
N GLY A 524 11.00 -8.74 -39.65
CA GLY A 524 12.12 -9.42 -40.26
C GLY A 524 12.30 -8.98 -41.71
N LYS A 525 13.54 -8.92 -42.21
CA LYS A 525 13.74 -8.81 -43.67
C LYS A 525 13.19 -10.09 -44.32
N SER A 526 12.25 -9.95 -45.25
CA SER A 526 11.81 -11.05 -46.10
C SER A 526 13.04 -11.68 -46.79
N ALA A 527 13.20 -12.98 -46.64
CA ALA A 527 14.16 -13.73 -47.44
C ALA A 527 13.72 -13.57 -48.91
N LYS A 528 14.54 -12.87 -49.70
CA LYS A 528 14.35 -12.74 -51.15
C LYS A 528 14.52 -14.08 -51.84
#